data_AF-A0A519Y3Q2-F1
#
_entry.id   AF-A0A519Y3Q2-F1
#
_cell.length_a   1.000
_cell.length_b   1.000
_cell.length_c   1.000
_cell.angle_alpha   90.00
_cell.angle_beta   90.00
_cell.angle_gamma   90.00
#
_symmetry.space_group_name_H-M   'P 1'
#
loop_
_entity.id
_entity.type
_entity.pdbx_description
1 polymer ?
#
loop_
_entity_poly.entity_id
_entity_poly.type
_entity_poly.pdbx_seq_one_letter_code
_entity_poly.pdbx_strand_id
1 'polypeptide(L)'
;MSDYLRSTASNLQQNLADPPNVSGWPAYYQIPQFYELWINSDTLPKRNVFTDRFISTGYTRNGKKIVIDPIAYTSKFSKPEDPNILLDEALAHLYTIDVSADVKKFLKSILLSNQVTDSYWTTAWLDYKAAPTTAKTAIVQTRLQEFYKYIMNLEEYQLS
;
A
#
# COMPACT_ATOMS: atom_id res chain seq x y z
N MET A 1 0.74 15.14 -17.55
CA MET A 1 0.53 14.49 -16.24
C MET A 1 -0.95 14.55 -15.88
N SER A 2 -1.58 15.69 -16.11
CA SER A 2 -3.03 15.94 -15.96
C SER A 2 -3.95 14.86 -16.55
N ASP A 3 -3.73 14.40 -17.78
CA ASP A 3 -4.63 13.41 -18.41
C ASP A 3 -4.62 12.04 -17.71
N TYR A 4 -3.45 11.63 -17.19
CA TYR A 4 -3.33 10.40 -16.41
C TYR A 4 -4.09 10.54 -15.09
N LEU A 5 -3.92 11.67 -14.39
CA LEU A 5 -4.64 11.96 -13.16
C LEU A 5 -6.16 12.00 -13.38
N ARG A 6 -6.64 12.65 -14.45
CA ARG A 6 -8.07 12.70 -14.80
C ARG A 6 -8.62 11.30 -15.11
N SER A 7 -7.90 10.51 -15.90
CA SER A 7 -8.32 9.14 -16.25
C SER A 7 -8.37 8.24 -15.02
N THR A 8 -7.35 8.29 -14.15
CA THR A 8 -7.36 7.55 -12.89
C THR A 8 -8.52 7.99 -12.00
N ALA A 9 -8.73 9.29 -11.82
CA ALA A 9 -9.80 9.80 -10.99
C ALA A 9 -11.18 9.41 -11.54
N SER A 10 -11.39 9.46 -12.85
CA SER A 10 -12.60 8.95 -13.50
C SER A 10 -12.81 7.45 -13.27
N ASN A 11 -11.76 6.63 -13.33
CA ASN A 11 -11.85 5.19 -13.04
C ASN A 11 -12.19 4.90 -11.57
N LEU A 12 -11.86 5.83 -10.66
CA LEU A 12 -12.23 5.81 -9.25
C LEU A 12 -13.56 6.53 -8.97
N GLN A 13 -14.34 6.81 -10.02
CA GLN A 13 -15.65 7.47 -9.95
C GLN A 13 -15.61 8.89 -9.36
N GLN A 14 -14.47 9.59 -9.54
CA GLN A 14 -14.23 10.98 -9.17
C GLN A 14 -13.65 11.77 -10.35
N ASN A 15 -14.39 11.92 -11.44
CA ASN A 15 -13.88 12.57 -12.64
C ASN A 15 -13.48 14.04 -12.37
N LEU A 16 -12.20 14.39 -12.53
CA LEU A 16 -11.73 15.75 -12.27
C LEU A 16 -12.42 16.76 -13.20
N ALA A 17 -12.91 17.85 -12.62
CA ALA A 17 -13.68 18.92 -13.27
C ALA A 17 -15.10 18.54 -13.73
N ASP A 18 -15.63 17.41 -13.27
CA ASP A 18 -17.04 17.05 -13.36
C ASP A 18 -17.68 17.25 -11.97
N PRO A 19 -18.41 18.36 -11.72
CA PRO A 19 -18.92 18.64 -10.38
C PRO A 19 -19.96 17.58 -9.98
N PRO A 20 -19.97 17.16 -8.71
CA PRO A 20 -21.00 16.26 -8.21
C PRO A 20 -22.40 16.84 -8.43
N ASN A 21 -23.42 15.98 -8.49
CA ASN A 21 -24.80 16.45 -8.53
C ASN A 21 -25.19 17.08 -7.18
N VAL A 22 -26.41 17.61 -7.07
CA VAL A 22 -26.93 18.19 -5.80
C VAL A 22 -26.86 17.22 -4.62
N SER A 23 -26.85 15.92 -4.87
CA SER A 23 -26.71 14.87 -3.86
C SER A 23 -25.26 14.40 -3.62
N GLY A 24 -24.26 14.98 -4.29
CA GLY A 24 -22.86 14.61 -4.16
C GLY A 24 -22.35 13.71 -5.30
N TRP A 25 -21.23 13.03 -5.05
CA TRP A 25 -20.70 12.03 -5.96
C TRP A 25 -21.51 10.74 -5.80
N PRO A 26 -22.03 10.10 -6.86
CA PRO A 26 -22.80 8.86 -6.73
C PRO A 26 -22.05 7.75 -5.98
N ALA A 27 -20.72 7.70 -6.14
CA ALA A 27 -19.86 6.78 -5.41
C ALA A 27 -19.85 6.98 -3.89
N TYR A 28 -20.33 8.12 -3.38
CA TYR A 28 -20.37 8.47 -1.97
C TYR A 28 -21.79 8.64 -1.45
N TYR A 29 -22.77 8.84 -2.34
CA TYR A 29 -24.17 9.04 -1.99
C TYR A 29 -25.08 8.74 -3.19
N GLN A 30 -25.86 7.65 -3.13
CA GLN A 30 -26.86 7.32 -4.14
C GLN A 30 -28.08 6.66 -3.51
N ILE A 31 -29.22 7.36 -3.42
CA ILE A 31 -30.47 6.81 -2.89
C ILE A 31 -30.83 5.49 -3.61
N PRO A 32 -31.07 4.37 -2.90
CA PRO A 32 -31.26 4.20 -1.44
C PRO A 32 -30.01 3.75 -0.66
N GLN A 33 -28.84 3.66 -1.29
CA GLN A 33 -27.61 3.20 -0.67
C GLN A 33 -26.72 4.38 -0.25
N PHE A 34 -26.30 4.41 1.02
CA PHE A 34 -25.67 5.60 1.62
C PHE A 34 -24.27 5.35 2.19
N TYR A 35 -23.71 4.15 2.00
CA TYR A 35 -22.48 3.76 2.69
C TYR A 35 -21.49 3.08 1.73
N GLU A 36 -20.26 3.60 1.69
CA GLU A 36 -19.06 3.02 1.08
C GLU A 36 -19.21 2.52 -0.37
N LEU A 37 -20.11 3.10 -1.15
CA LEU A 37 -20.33 2.72 -2.55
C LEU A 37 -19.07 2.84 -3.43
N TRP A 38 -18.06 3.60 -2.98
CA TRP A 38 -16.77 3.79 -3.64
C TRP A 38 -15.81 2.60 -3.47
N ILE A 39 -16.09 1.66 -2.57
CA ILE A 39 -15.43 0.36 -2.43
C ILE A 39 -16.45 -0.73 -2.79
N ASN A 40 -16.34 -1.26 -4.00
CA ASN A 40 -17.18 -2.33 -4.49
C ASN A 40 -16.38 -3.27 -5.40
N SER A 41 -17.04 -4.30 -5.93
CA SER A 41 -16.41 -5.31 -6.79
C SER A 41 -15.79 -4.77 -8.09
N ASP A 42 -16.15 -3.56 -8.53
CA ASP A 42 -15.56 -2.89 -9.69
C ASP A 42 -14.46 -1.89 -9.30
N THR A 43 -14.67 -1.07 -8.26
CA THR A 43 -13.74 0.00 -7.89
C THR A 43 -12.57 -0.47 -7.02
N LEU A 44 -12.76 -1.45 -6.14
CA LEU A 44 -11.69 -1.98 -5.29
C LEU A 44 -10.55 -2.59 -6.11
N PRO A 45 -10.79 -3.45 -7.12
CA PRO A 45 -9.71 -3.94 -7.98
C PRO A 45 -8.97 -2.82 -8.71
N LYS A 46 -9.67 -1.75 -9.13
CA LYS A 46 -9.06 -0.60 -9.82
C LYS A 46 -8.17 0.23 -8.89
N ARG A 47 -8.59 0.41 -7.63
CA ARG A 47 -7.79 1.04 -6.57
C ARG A 47 -6.53 0.24 -6.30
N ASN A 48 -6.66 -1.08 -6.20
CA ASN A 48 -5.53 -1.99 -5.99
C ASN A 48 -4.54 -1.95 -7.16
N VAL A 49 -5.02 -1.95 -8.42
CA VAL A 49 -4.13 -1.80 -9.60
C VAL A 49 -3.34 -0.48 -9.56
N PHE A 50 -3.93 0.60 -9.04
CA PHE A 50 -3.25 1.87 -8.88
C PHE A 50 -2.13 1.77 -7.83
N THR A 51 -2.43 1.32 -6.61
CA THR A 51 -1.43 1.19 -5.52
C THR A 51 -0.34 0.17 -5.88
N ASP A 52 -0.74 -0.99 -6.45
CA ASP A 52 0.16 -2.04 -6.96
C ASP A 52 1.19 -1.48 -7.94
N ARG A 53 0.75 -0.59 -8.86
CA ARG A 53 1.65 0.03 -9.83
C ARG A 53 2.72 0.85 -9.13
N PHE A 54 2.35 1.68 -8.17
CA PHE A 54 3.29 2.60 -7.53
C PHE A 54 4.27 1.92 -6.57
N ILE A 55 3.87 0.82 -5.93
CA ILE A 55 4.78 0.03 -5.07
C ILE A 55 5.73 -0.86 -5.87
N SER A 56 5.33 -1.33 -7.05
CA SER A 56 6.13 -2.25 -7.87
C SER A 56 7.02 -1.54 -8.90
N THR A 57 6.44 -1.12 -10.02
CA THR A 57 7.15 -0.67 -11.22
C THR A 57 7.19 0.85 -11.34
N GLY A 58 6.24 1.54 -10.73
CA GLY A 58 6.05 2.99 -10.79
C GLY A 58 5.35 3.48 -12.06
N TYR A 59 5.30 4.80 -12.19
CA TYR A 59 4.83 5.51 -13.38
C TYR A 59 5.96 6.36 -13.95
N THR A 60 6.33 6.12 -15.21
CA THR A 60 7.39 6.88 -15.90
C THR A 60 6.79 7.72 -17.02
N ARG A 61 7.10 9.02 -17.04
CA ARG A 61 6.75 9.93 -18.14
C ARG A 61 7.86 10.96 -18.35
N ASN A 62 8.25 11.18 -19.60
CA ASN A 62 9.32 12.11 -19.98
C ASN A 62 10.62 11.91 -19.18
N GLY A 63 11.04 10.65 -18.99
CA GLY A 63 12.24 10.29 -18.22
C GLY A 63 12.13 10.46 -16.70
N LYS A 64 11.01 10.97 -16.18
CA LYS A 64 10.75 11.09 -14.74
C LYS A 64 9.92 9.90 -14.26
N LYS A 65 10.38 9.22 -13.21
CA LYS A 65 9.71 8.07 -12.59
C LYS A 65 9.18 8.46 -11.21
N ILE A 66 7.91 8.14 -10.97
CA ILE A 66 7.29 8.18 -9.64
C ILE A 66 7.09 6.74 -9.19
N VAL A 67 7.67 6.39 -8.06
CA VAL A 67 7.60 5.06 -7.46
C VAL A 67 7.69 5.23 -5.94
N ILE A 68 6.98 4.38 -5.19
CA ILE A 68 7.12 4.32 -3.74
C ILE A 68 8.46 3.66 -3.45
N ASP A 69 9.25 4.28 -2.57
CA ASP A 69 10.45 3.67 -2.02
C ASP A 69 10.12 3.06 -0.65
N PRO A 70 9.85 1.75 -0.59
CA PRO A 70 9.46 1.12 0.66
C PRO A 70 10.61 1.10 1.67
N ILE A 71 11.87 1.01 1.22
CA ILE A 71 13.02 1.00 2.12
C ILE A 71 13.18 2.37 2.79
N ALA A 72 13.08 3.45 2.01
CA ALA A 72 13.14 4.81 2.55
C ALA A 72 11.96 5.12 3.47
N TYR A 73 10.78 4.55 3.21
CA TYR A 73 9.62 4.65 4.09
C TYR A 73 9.87 3.91 5.42
N THR A 74 10.19 2.61 5.36
CA THR A 74 10.46 1.78 6.55
C THR A 74 11.64 2.30 7.38
N SER A 75 12.66 2.89 6.76
CA SER A 75 13.83 3.43 7.48
C SER A 75 13.52 4.56 8.46
N LYS A 76 12.30 5.14 8.41
CA LYS A 76 11.85 6.20 9.33
C LYS A 76 11.21 5.66 10.61
N PHE A 77 10.97 4.35 10.68
CA PHE A 77 10.37 3.68 11.83
C PHE A 77 11.36 3.53 12.97
N SER A 78 10.86 3.28 14.18
CA SER A 78 11.69 3.29 15.39
C SER A 78 12.67 2.10 15.42
N LYS A 79 12.21 0.91 15.02
CA LYS A 79 12.99 -0.34 14.95
C LYS A 79 12.65 -1.13 13.68
N PRO A 80 13.12 -0.69 12.51
CA PRO A 80 12.79 -1.33 11.26
C PRO A 80 13.34 -2.77 11.14
N GLU A 81 14.32 -3.16 11.97
CA GLU A 81 14.83 -4.52 12.05
C GLU A 81 13.92 -5.50 12.80
N ASP A 82 12.99 -5.01 13.63
CA ASP A 82 12.04 -5.85 14.37
C ASP A 82 10.74 -5.97 13.56
N PRO A 83 10.38 -7.18 13.06
CA PRO A 83 9.20 -7.33 12.21
C PRO A 83 7.89 -7.07 12.94
N ASN A 84 7.85 -7.17 14.28
CA ASN A 84 6.64 -6.90 15.06
C ASN A 84 6.41 -5.39 15.18
N ILE A 85 7.47 -4.64 15.53
CA ILE A 85 7.40 -3.18 15.66
C ILE A 85 7.17 -2.54 14.28
N LEU A 86 7.85 -3.03 13.24
CA LEU A 86 7.60 -2.58 11.87
C LEU A 86 6.14 -2.79 11.47
N LEU A 87 5.58 -3.98 11.73
CA LEU A 87 4.19 -4.28 11.41
C LEU A 87 3.23 -3.34 12.13
N ASP A 88 3.39 -3.16 13.44
CA ASP A 88 2.50 -2.32 14.23
C ASP A 88 2.61 -0.85 13.84
N GLU A 89 3.81 -0.31 13.61
CA GLU A 89 3.99 1.07 13.14
C GLU A 89 3.46 1.28 11.71
N ALA A 90 3.66 0.30 10.81
CA ALA A 90 3.11 0.35 9.46
C ALA A 90 1.59 0.40 9.48
N LEU A 91 0.94 -0.45 10.28
CA LEU A 91 -0.51 -0.48 10.41
C LEU A 91 -1.04 0.78 11.08
N ALA A 92 -0.39 1.27 12.14
CA ALA A 92 -0.81 2.50 12.82
C ALA A 92 -0.68 3.75 11.93
N HIS A 93 0.25 3.77 10.97
CA HIS A 93 0.38 4.86 10.01
C HIS A 93 -0.57 4.75 8.82
N LEU A 94 -0.87 3.54 8.35
CA LEU A 94 -1.62 3.33 7.12
C LEU A 94 -3.11 3.06 7.35
N TYR A 95 -3.49 2.55 8.53
CA TYR A 95 -4.86 2.21 8.88
C TYR A 95 -5.41 3.10 9.99
N THR A 96 -6.69 3.45 9.90
CA THR A 96 -7.44 4.16 10.94
C THR A 96 -8.15 3.22 11.92
N ILE A 97 -8.24 1.92 11.59
CA ILE A 97 -8.88 0.88 12.39
C ILE A 97 -7.92 -0.27 12.67
N ASP A 98 -8.10 -0.92 13.82
CA ASP A 98 -7.33 -2.11 14.17
C ASP A 98 -7.72 -3.30 13.30
N VAL A 99 -6.71 -4.06 12.85
CA VAL A 99 -6.91 -5.34 12.17
C VAL A 99 -6.86 -6.51 13.14
N SER A 100 -7.54 -7.60 12.77
CA SER A 100 -7.55 -8.83 13.55
C SER A 100 -6.15 -9.43 13.71
N ALA A 101 -5.96 -10.22 14.77
CA ALA A 101 -4.71 -10.93 15.01
C ALA A 101 -4.31 -11.87 13.85
N ASP A 102 -5.30 -12.45 13.16
CA ASP A 102 -5.05 -13.32 12.00
C ASP A 102 -4.52 -12.54 10.80
N VAL A 103 -5.04 -11.34 10.54
CA VAL A 103 -4.53 -10.45 9.49
C VAL A 103 -3.10 -10.00 9.83
N LYS A 104 -2.83 -9.61 11.08
CA LYS A 104 -1.46 -9.29 11.52
C LYS A 104 -0.50 -10.45 11.32
N LYS A 105 -0.91 -11.67 11.69
CA LYS A 105 -0.12 -12.89 11.51
C LYS A 105 0.17 -13.18 10.03
N PHE A 106 -0.82 -13.01 9.17
CA PHE A 106 -0.66 -13.18 7.73
C PHE A 106 0.25 -12.12 7.09
N LEU A 107 0.07 -10.85 7.44
CA LEU A 107 0.96 -9.77 7.01
C LEU A 107 2.41 -10.01 7.43
N LYS A 108 2.60 -10.48 8.66
CA LYS A 108 3.92 -10.88 9.15
C LYS A 108 4.50 -12.03 8.33
N SER A 109 3.71 -13.04 7.96
CA SER A 109 4.23 -14.15 7.14
C SER A 109 4.70 -13.67 5.77
N ILE A 110 4.05 -12.67 5.17
CA ILE A 110 4.53 -12.04 3.91
C ILE A 110 5.90 -11.40 4.12
N LEU A 111 6.04 -10.55 5.15
CA LEU A 111 7.31 -9.88 5.46
C LEU A 111 8.46 -10.88 5.71
N LEU A 112 8.14 -12.01 6.33
CA LEU A 112 9.08 -13.10 6.60
C LEU A 112 9.31 -14.02 5.39
N SER A 113 8.71 -13.77 4.22
CA SER A 113 8.75 -14.68 3.06
C SER A 113 8.29 -16.10 3.42
N ASN A 114 7.19 -16.19 4.16
CA ASN A 114 6.56 -17.39 4.70
C ASN A 114 7.45 -18.21 5.65
N GLN A 115 8.53 -17.62 6.17
CA GLN A 115 9.34 -18.24 7.21
C GLN A 115 8.71 -18.04 8.59
N VAL A 116 9.06 -18.93 9.51
CA VAL A 116 8.45 -18.98 10.85
C VAL A 116 9.13 -18.02 11.83
N THR A 117 10.44 -17.79 11.68
CA THR A 117 11.23 -17.04 12.66
C THR A 117 11.49 -15.60 12.24
N ASP A 118 11.31 -14.68 13.20
CA ASP A 118 11.50 -13.24 13.02
C ASP A 118 12.91 -12.86 12.56
N SER A 119 13.90 -13.68 12.94
CA SER A 119 15.30 -13.54 12.53
C SER A 119 15.49 -13.46 11.02
N TYR A 120 14.60 -14.04 10.20
CA TYR A 120 14.71 -13.93 8.75
C TYR A 120 14.60 -12.50 8.24
N TRP A 121 13.70 -11.69 8.82
CA TRP A 121 13.60 -10.27 8.50
C TRP A 121 14.74 -9.49 9.15
N THR A 122 14.94 -9.69 10.46
CA THR A 122 15.96 -8.96 11.23
C THR A 122 17.34 -9.09 10.61
N THR A 123 17.78 -10.31 10.27
CA THR A 123 19.08 -10.53 9.62
C THR A 123 19.14 -9.89 8.25
N ALA A 124 18.11 -10.02 7.41
CA ALA A 124 18.10 -9.42 6.07
C ALA A 124 18.20 -7.89 6.13
N TRP A 125 17.50 -7.25 7.07
CA TRP A 125 17.56 -5.82 7.28
C TRP A 125 18.93 -5.37 7.79
N LEU A 126 19.47 -6.03 8.82
CA LEU A 126 20.78 -5.69 9.38
C LEU A 126 21.91 -5.91 8.36
N ASP A 127 21.85 -6.98 7.57
CA ASP A 127 22.83 -7.28 6.53
C ASP A 127 22.82 -6.23 5.42
N TYR A 128 21.63 -5.76 5.03
CA TYR A 128 21.45 -4.65 4.10
C TYR A 128 22.02 -3.36 4.67
N LYS A 129 21.67 -3.01 5.92
CA LYS A 129 22.12 -1.77 6.57
C LYS A 129 23.64 -1.73 6.78
N ALA A 130 24.25 -2.85 7.14
CA ALA A 130 25.68 -2.93 7.40
C ALA A 130 26.53 -2.82 6.12
N ALA A 131 26.09 -3.46 5.03
CA ALA A 131 26.80 -3.43 3.76
C ALA A 131 25.81 -3.60 2.59
N PRO A 132 25.24 -2.50 2.07
CA PRO A 132 24.29 -2.55 0.96
C PRO A 132 24.94 -3.07 -0.31
N THR A 133 24.48 -4.22 -0.80
CA THR A 133 24.79 -4.73 -2.14
C THR A 133 23.50 -4.80 -2.97
N THR A 134 23.61 -4.91 -4.29
CA THR A 134 22.44 -5.06 -5.17
C THR A 134 21.56 -6.24 -4.74
N ALA A 135 22.17 -7.37 -4.37
CA ALA A 135 21.45 -8.56 -3.93
C ALA A 135 20.74 -8.35 -2.58
N LYS A 136 21.44 -7.80 -1.58
CA LYS A 136 20.86 -7.54 -0.25
C LYS A 136 19.74 -6.52 -0.31
N THR A 137 19.92 -5.45 -1.09
CA THR A 137 18.90 -4.43 -1.31
C THR A 137 17.67 -5.02 -1.98
N ALA A 138 17.86 -5.88 -3.00
CA ALA A 138 16.75 -6.55 -3.67
C ALA A 138 15.94 -7.45 -2.73
N ILE A 139 16.59 -8.18 -1.81
CA ILE A 139 15.89 -9.01 -0.81
C ILE A 139 14.98 -8.17 0.07
N VAL A 140 15.51 -7.10 0.67
CA VAL A 140 14.74 -6.21 1.54
C VAL A 140 13.63 -5.51 0.75
N GLN A 141 13.95 -5.02 -0.45
CA GLN A 141 13.00 -4.32 -1.30
C GLN A 141 11.82 -5.22 -1.69
N THR A 142 12.06 -6.43 -2.18
CA THR A 142 10.97 -7.34 -2.61
C THR A 142 10.04 -7.69 -1.44
N ARG A 143 10.60 -7.99 -0.26
CA ARG A 143 9.80 -8.30 0.94
C ARG A 143 8.91 -7.13 1.34
N LEU A 144 9.46 -5.92 1.39
CA LEU A 144 8.68 -4.75 1.73
C LEU A 144 7.67 -4.39 0.65
N GLN A 145 8.01 -4.58 -0.63
CA GLN A 145 7.06 -4.38 -1.74
C GLN A 145 5.86 -5.31 -1.59
N GLU A 146 6.06 -6.60 -1.34
CA GLU A 146 4.98 -7.56 -1.13
C GLU A 146 4.16 -7.23 0.12
N PHE A 147 4.83 -6.88 1.22
CA PHE A 147 4.20 -6.51 2.48
C PHE A 147 3.29 -5.27 2.34
N TYR A 148 3.82 -4.15 1.85
CA TYR A 148 3.04 -2.92 1.68
C TYR A 148 2.00 -3.03 0.57
N LYS A 149 2.29 -3.79 -0.49
CA LYS A 149 1.30 -4.11 -1.52
C LYS A 149 0.08 -4.78 -0.91
N TYR A 150 0.27 -5.78 -0.05
CA TYR A 150 -0.86 -6.48 0.55
C TYR A 150 -1.64 -5.56 1.50
N ILE A 151 -0.95 -4.77 2.32
CA ILE A 151 -1.60 -3.73 3.16
C ILE A 151 -2.49 -2.83 2.30
N MET A 152 -1.97 -2.30 1.19
CA MET A 152 -2.74 -1.39 0.34
C MET A 152 -3.89 -2.04 -0.44
N ASN A 153 -3.93 -3.37 -0.51
CA ASN A 153 -4.96 -4.13 -1.22
C ASN A 153 -6.15 -4.54 -0.34
N LEU A 154 -6.02 -4.38 0.97
CA LEU A 154 -7.07 -4.63 1.94
C LEU A 154 -8.06 -3.46 1.99
N GLU A 155 -9.31 -3.75 2.33
CA GLU A 155 -10.39 -2.76 2.40
C GLU A 155 -10.14 -1.76 3.52
N GLU A 156 -9.53 -2.21 4.62
CA GLU A 156 -9.13 -1.37 5.76
C GLU A 156 -8.25 -0.19 5.32
N TYR A 157 -7.36 -0.39 4.35
CA TYR A 157 -6.57 0.68 3.76
C TYR A 157 -7.42 1.72 3.03
N GLN A 158 -8.45 1.27 2.32
CA GLN A 158 -9.30 2.13 1.51
C GLN A 158 -10.29 2.94 2.34
N LEU A 159 -10.50 2.52 3.60
CA LEU A 159 -11.33 3.17 4.60
C LEU A 159 -10.54 4.12 5.53
N SER A 160 -9.24 4.25 5.30
CA SER A 160 -8.31 5.01 6.13
C SER A 160 -7.99 6.40 5.60
#